data_AF-A0AA36DPC7-F1
#
_entry.id   AF-A0AA36DPC7-F1
#
_cell.length_a   1.000
_cell.length_b   1.000
_cell.length_c   1.000
_cell.angle_alpha   90.00
_cell.angle_beta   90.00
_cell.angle_gamma   90.00
#
_symmetry.space_group_name_H-M   'P 1'
#
loop_
_entity.id
_entity.type
_entity.pdbx_description
1 polymer ?
#
loop_
_entity_poly.entity_id
_entity_poly.type
_entity_poly.pdbx_seq_one_letter_code
_entity_poly.pdbx_strand_id
1 'polypeptide(L)'
;MDPPLAMLASLWFYMTPQPSKPSMHSIVVGNWRQSDKNRRAGFSGAIFGPTSLVINNECGGEDPEEPGGPGESRRIKAFKWFCRYFGVPAGSERSLSCKGMLDNFDAVQHMYSWQPDWGNMWKSKACDCEPAPYGGPLPYYDPKIYSNTFTKENDRNRLRCVYSIYENPEMFRLNEGNSPCLKHKPRIALTRTGFKNDKAP
;
A
#
# COMPACT_ATOMS: atom_id res chain seq x y z
N MET A 1 19.22 4.55 -17.95
CA MET A 1 17.92 4.03 -17.51
C MET A 1 17.73 2.68 -18.19
N ASP A 2 17.34 1.65 -17.44
CA ASP A 2 17.08 0.31 -17.98
C ASP A 2 15.57 0.18 -18.30
N PRO A 3 15.14 0.14 -19.58
CA PRO A 3 13.72 0.24 -19.93
C PRO A 3 12.84 -0.89 -19.35
N PRO A 4 13.25 -2.17 -19.40
CA PRO A 4 12.56 -3.25 -18.68
C PRO A 4 12.33 -2.97 -17.20
N LEU A 5 13.36 -2.47 -16.49
CA LEU A 5 13.25 -2.16 -15.06
C LEU A 5 12.23 -1.04 -14.79
N ALA A 6 12.20 -0.01 -15.64
CA ALA A 6 11.21 1.07 -15.52
C ALA A 6 9.78 0.54 -15.67
N MET A 7 9.53 -0.33 -16.66
CA MET A 7 8.21 -0.94 -16.87
C MET A 7 7.81 -1.86 -15.71
N LEU A 8 8.74 -2.68 -15.21
CA LEU A 8 8.49 -3.54 -14.05
C LEU A 8 8.20 -2.73 -12.78
N ALA A 9 8.87 -1.60 -12.57
CA ALA A 9 8.58 -0.71 -11.46
C ALA A 9 7.17 -0.10 -11.55
N SER A 10 6.74 0.32 -12.75
CA SER A 10 5.37 0.80 -12.98
C SER A 10 4.32 -0.28 -12.73
N LEU A 11 4.56 -1.51 -13.20
CA LEU A 11 3.69 -2.65 -12.94
C LEU A 11 3.65 -3.01 -11.45
N TRP A 12 4.80 -2.99 -10.78
CA TRP A 12 4.87 -3.20 -9.34
C TRP A 12 4.02 -2.19 -8.58
N PHE A 13 4.10 -0.90 -8.92
CA PHE A 13 3.26 0.15 -8.32
C PHE A 13 1.77 -0.10 -8.57
N TYR A 14 1.41 -0.47 -9.81
CA TYR A 14 0.02 -0.76 -10.19
C TYR A 14 -0.57 -1.96 -9.44
N MET A 15 0.25 -2.99 -9.20
CA MET A 15 -0.18 -4.26 -8.60
C MET A 15 -0.10 -4.28 -7.06
N THR A 16 0.74 -3.45 -6.45
CA THR A 16 1.08 -3.56 -5.02
C THR A 16 0.27 -2.58 -4.16
N PRO A 17 -0.55 -3.06 -3.20
CA PRO A 17 -1.25 -2.21 -2.26
C PRO A 17 -0.27 -1.57 -1.27
N GLN A 18 -0.59 -0.34 -0.87
CA GLN A 18 0.14 0.46 0.10
C GLN A 18 -0.83 0.90 1.21
N PRO A 19 -1.11 0.04 2.21
CA PRO A 19 -2.11 0.29 3.24
C PRO A 19 -2.05 1.72 3.81
N SER A 20 -3.16 2.44 3.89
CA SER A 20 -4.55 2.03 3.64
C SER A 20 -4.96 1.94 2.16
N LYS A 21 -4.12 2.39 1.23
CA LYS A 21 -4.44 2.43 -0.21
C LYS A 21 -4.48 1.00 -0.79
N PRO A 22 -5.58 0.61 -1.48
CA PRO A 22 -5.61 -0.62 -2.26
C PRO A 22 -4.67 -0.49 -3.47
N SER A 23 -4.40 -1.61 -4.17
CA SER A 23 -3.66 -1.53 -5.43
C SER A 23 -4.58 -1.01 -6.54
N MET A 24 -4.01 -0.31 -7.52
CA MET A 24 -4.79 0.17 -8.67
C MET A 24 -5.45 -1.00 -9.42
N HIS A 25 -4.73 -2.11 -9.57
CA HIS A 25 -5.28 -3.34 -10.15
C HIS A 25 -6.55 -3.79 -9.41
N SER A 26 -6.50 -3.86 -8.08
CA SER A 26 -7.65 -4.30 -7.28
C SER A 26 -8.88 -3.40 -7.44
N ILE A 27 -8.68 -2.09 -7.63
CA ILE A 27 -9.76 -1.14 -7.92
C ILE A 27 -10.38 -1.44 -9.29
N VAL A 28 -9.55 -1.56 -10.33
CA VAL A 28 -10.01 -1.73 -11.72
C VAL A 28 -10.72 -3.07 -11.93
N VAL A 29 -10.32 -4.13 -11.22
CA VAL A 29 -11.01 -5.43 -11.29
C VAL A 29 -12.16 -5.56 -10.27
N GLY A 30 -12.40 -4.54 -9.45
CA GLY A 30 -13.50 -4.49 -8.48
C GLY A 30 -13.26 -5.23 -7.15
N ASN A 31 -12.06 -5.76 -6.93
CA ASN A 31 -11.68 -6.50 -5.71
C ASN A 31 -11.01 -5.60 -4.66
N TRP A 32 -11.65 -4.49 -4.31
CA TRP A 32 -11.15 -3.54 -3.31
C TRP A 32 -12.23 -3.22 -2.27
N ARG A 33 -11.80 -2.83 -1.08
CA ARG A 33 -12.70 -2.50 0.04
C ARG A 33 -12.90 -0.99 0.14
N GLN A 34 -14.16 -0.57 0.24
CA GLN A 34 -14.55 0.84 0.31
C GLN A 34 -15.18 1.15 1.66
N SER A 35 -15.17 2.42 2.07
CA SER A 35 -16.01 2.87 3.19
C SER A 35 -17.49 2.69 2.84
N ASP A 36 -18.35 2.54 3.86
CA ASP A 36 -19.79 2.41 3.64
C ASP A 36 -20.38 3.63 2.94
N LYS A 37 -19.88 4.84 3.22
CA LYS A 37 -20.33 6.07 2.56
C LYS A 37 -19.94 6.07 1.09
N ASN A 38 -18.69 5.74 0.76
CA ASN A 38 -18.23 5.67 -0.62
C ASN A 38 -18.99 4.60 -1.42
N ARG A 39 -19.25 3.42 -0.81
CA ARG A 39 -20.07 2.37 -1.43
C ARG A 39 -21.48 2.87 -1.75
N ARG A 40 -22.14 3.54 -0.80
CA ARG A 40 -23.48 4.13 -1.01
C ARG A 40 -23.47 5.28 -2.03
N ALA A 41 -22.37 6.01 -2.14
CA ALA A 41 -22.18 7.06 -3.14
C ALA A 41 -21.80 6.53 -4.54
N GLY A 42 -21.75 5.21 -4.74
CA GLY A 42 -21.48 4.58 -6.03
C GLY A 42 -20.00 4.33 -6.34
N PHE A 43 -19.09 4.58 -5.40
CA PHE A 43 -17.68 4.23 -5.53
C PHE A 43 -17.47 2.78 -5.08
N SER A 44 -17.87 1.84 -5.91
CA SER A 44 -17.73 0.40 -5.65
C SER A 44 -17.61 -0.38 -6.96
N GLY A 45 -17.18 -1.64 -6.88
CA GLY A 45 -16.96 -2.46 -8.08
C GLY A 45 -15.79 -2.00 -8.93
N ALA A 46 -15.76 -2.44 -10.18
CA ALA A 46 -14.71 -2.14 -11.16
C ALA A 46 -14.86 -0.71 -11.70
N ILE A 47 -14.01 0.22 -11.22
CA ILE A 47 -14.05 1.64 -11.61
C ILE A 47 -12.63 2.21 -11.77
N PHE A 48 -12.49 3.35 -12.45
CA PHE A 48 -11.18 3.96 -12.74
C PHE A 48 -10.81 5.08 -11.76
N GLY A 49 -11.78 5.90 -11.37
CA GLY A 49 -11.58 7.13 -10.60
C GLY A 49 -10.69 7.01 -9.35
N PRO A 50 -10.93 6.05 -8.44
CA PRO A 50 -10.10 5.90 -7.23
C PRO A 50 -8.62 5.63 -7.51
N THR A 51 -8.24 5.22 -8.72
CA THR A 51 -6.81 5.06 -9.07
C THR A 51 -6.07 6.40 -9.10
N SER A 52 -6.73 7.50 -9.46
CA SER A 52 -6.16 8.86 -9.38
C SER A 52 -5.88 9.29 -7.94
N LEU A 53 -6.74 8.87 -7.00
CA LEU A 53 -6.53 9.05 -5.57
C LEU A 53 -5.31 8.26 -5.08
N VAL A 54 -5.13 7.01 -5.54
CA VAL A 54 -3.94 6.20 -5.23
C VAL A 54 -2.66 6.88 -5.69
N ILE A 55 -2.63 7.34 -6.95
CA ILE A 55 -1.44 7.89 -7.59
C ILE A 55 -1.00 9.20 -6.93
N ASN A 56 -1.88 10.20 -6.82
CA ASN A 56 -1.46 11.53 -6.38
C ASN A 56 -2.58 12.39 -5.75
N ASN A 57 -3.66 11.79 -5.26
CA ASN A 57 -4.80 12.54 -4.69
C ASN A 57 -5.37 13.61 -5.64
N GLU A 58 -5.34 13.33 -6.94
CA GLU A 58 -5.86 14.22 -7.98
C GLU A 58 -7.34 13.87 -8.24
N CYS A 59 -8.27 14.41 -7.44
CA CYS A 59 -9.72 14.16 -7.55
C CYS A 59 -10.50 15.37 -8.10
N GLY A 60 -9.93 16.07 -9.09
CA GLY A 60 -10.49 17.29 -9.68
C GLY A 60 -11.62 17.08 -10.70
N GLY A 61 -11.75 15.86 -11.21
CA GLY A 61 -12.61 15.50 -12.34
C GLY A 61 -11.96 15.77 -13.69
N GLU A 62 -12.70 15.41 -14.73
CA GLU A 62 -12.37 15.82 -16.08
C GLU A 62 -12.75 17.28 -16.29
N ASP A 63 -11.85 18.02 -16.92
CA ASP A 63 -12.13 19.37 -17.41
C ASP A 63 -12.80 19.28 -18.79
N PRO A 64 -14.04 19.76 -18.97
CA PRO A 64 -14.74 19.67 -20.24
C PRO A 64 -14.19 20.63 -21.30
N GLU A 65 -13.55 21.71 -20.90
CA GLU A 65 -13.14 22.81 -21.79
C GLU A 65 -11.66 22.72 -22.16
N GLU A 66 -10.79 22.34 -21.21
CA GLU A 66 -9.34 22.34 -21.43
C GLU A 66 -8.78 20.92 -21.66
N PRO A 67 -8.36 20.56 -22.89
CA PRO A 67 -7.74 19.26 -23.20
C PRO A 67 -6.49 18.97 -22.37
N GLY A 68 -5.76 20.02 -21.99
CA GLY A 68 -4.50 19.97 -21.26
C GLY A 68 -4.61 20.28 -19.76
N GLY A 69 -5.81 20.36 -19.16
CA GLY A 69 -5.98 20.70 -17.75
C GLY A 69 -5.15 19.81 -16.79
N PRO A 70 -4.83 20.26 -15.57
CA PRO A 70 -3.93 19.55 -14.66
C PRO A 70 -4.50 18.23 -14.10
N GLY A 71 -3.61 17.32 -13.70
CA GLY A 71 -3.91 16.15 -12.86
C GLY A 71 -4.88 15.11 -13.45
N GLU A 72 -6.05 14.96 -12.82
CA GLU A 72 -7.04 13.90 -13.12
C GLU A 72 -7.61 13.99 -14.53
N SER A 73 -7.81 15.20 -15.05
CA SER A 73 -8.40 15.42 -16.37
C SER A 73 -7.62 14.71 -17.48
N ARG A 74 -6.29 14.82 -17.47
CA ARG A 74 -5.42 14.12 -18.43
C ARG A 74 -5.52 12.59 -18.30
N ARG A 75 -5.65 12.08 -17.07
CA ARG A 75 -5.78 10.63 -16.81
C ARG A 75 -7.08 10.10 -17.38
N ILE A 76 -8.19 10.80 -17.14
CA ILE A 76 -9.51 10.43 -17.65
C ILE A 76 -9.53 10.48 -19.19
N LYS A 77 -9.00 11.56 -19.79
CA LYS A 77 -8.93 11.71 -21.25
C LYS A 77 -8.09 10.62 -21.90
N ALA A 78 -6.92 10.30 -21.33
CA ALA A 78 -6.08 9.21 -21.80
C ALA A 78 -6.79 7.85 -21.68
N PHE A 79 -7.44 7.58 -20.54
CA PHE A 79 -8.21 6.36 -20.35
C PHE A 79 -9.34 6.21 -21.36
N LYS A 80 -10.15 7.27 -21.55
CA LYS A 80 -11.20 7.32 -22.59
C LYS A 80 -10.64 7.08 -23.99
N TRP A 81 -9.47 7.63 -24.31
CA TRP A 81 -8.80 7.40 -25.59
C TRP A 81 -8.41 5.92 -25.77
N PHE A 82 -7.78 5.30 -24.77
CA PHE A 82 -7.44 3.88 -24.82
C PHE A 82 -8.68 2.98 -24.91
N CYS A 83 -9.74 3.28 -24.16
CA CYS A 83 -11.01 2.56 -24.27
C CYS A 83 -11.58 2.59 -25.68
N ARG A 84 -11.58 3.77 -26.34
CA ARG A 84 -11.98 3.90 -27.75
C ARG A 84 -11.07 3.09 -28.68
N TYR A 85 -9.76 3.15 -28.47
CA TYR A 85 -8.78 2.42 -29.28
C TYR A 85 -8.99 0.90 -29.20
N PHE A 86 -9.28 0.37 -28.01
CA PHE A 86 -9.53 -1.05 -27.79
C PHE A 86 -10.99 -1.49 -27.98
N GLY A 87 -11.91 -0.57 -28.31
CA GLY A 87 -13.33 -0.90 -28.52
C GLY A 87 -14.07 -1.33 -27.25
N VAL A 88 -13.65 -0.85 -26.07
CA VAL A 88 -14.25 -1.18 -24.78
C VAL A 88 -14.93 0.03 -24.13
N PRO A 89 -16.00 -0.15 -23.32
CA PRO A 89 -16.64 0.96 -22.64
C PRO A 89 -15.73 1.54 -21.54
N ALA A 90 -15.66 2.88 -21.46
CA ALA A 90 -14.92 3.56 -20.39
C ALA A 90 -15.67 3.58 -19.04
N GLY A 91 -17.00 3.44 -19.07
CA GLY A 91 -17.86 3.62 -17.90
C GLY A 91 -18.45 5.04 -17.82
N SER A 92 -19.20 5.31 -16.74
CA SER A 92 -19.82 6.62 -16.50
C SER A 92 -18.82 7.64 -15.96
N GLU A 93 -19.10 8.93 -16.10
CA GLU A 93 -18.27 10.01 -15.52
C GLU A 93 -18.00 9.81 -14.02
N ARG A 94 -19.00 9.28 -13.28
CA ARG A 94 -18.86 8.94 -11.86
C ARG A 94 -17.82 7.83 -11.62
N SER A 95 -17.75 6.84 -12.50
CA SER A 95 -16.77 5.75 -12.40
C SER A 95 -15.35 6.16 -12.82
N LEU A 96 -15.23 7.25 -13.57
CA LEU A 96 -13.97 7.72 -14.13
C LEU A 96 -13.21 8.69 -13.23
N SER A 97 -13.88 9.32 -12.28
CA SER A 97 -13.26 10.29 -11.38
C SER A 97 -13.43 9.90 -9.91
N CYS A 98 -12.43 10.19 -9.08
CA CYS A 98 -12.57 10.15 -7.62
C CYS A 98 -13.23 11.42 -7.05
N LYS A 99 -13.57 12.41 -7.89
CA LYS A 99 -14.36 13.58 -7.50
C LYS A 99 -15.70 13.14 -6.92
N GLY A 100 -15.96 13.55 -5.68
CA GLY A 100 -17.17 13.19 -4.94
C GLY A 100 -17.06 11.94 -4.08
N MET A 101 -15.89 11.29 -4.01
CA MET A 101 -15.61 10.36 -2.91
C MET A 101 -15.73 11.12 -1.59
N LEU A 102 -16.45 10.52 -0.63
CA LEU A 102 -16.82 11.15 0.64
C LEU A 102 -15.78 10.89 1.73
N ASP A 103 -15.08 9.76 1.65
CA ASP A 103 -13.97 9.44 2.54
C ASP A 103 -12.72 9.02 1.73
N ASN A 104 -11.54 9.18 2.33
CA ASN A 104 -10.30 8.61 1.83
C ASN A 104 -10.17 7.11 2.19
N PHE A 105 -9.13 6.44 1.71
CA PHE A 105 -8.95 4.99 1.92
C PHE A 105 -8.72 4.59 3.39
N ASP A 106 -8.22 5.51 4.22
CA ASP A 106 -8.05 5.35 5.67
C ASP A 106 -9.38 5.24 6.44
N ALA A 107 -10.52 5.59 5.84
CA ALA A 107 -11.82 5.31 6.44
C ALA A 107 -12.14 3.81 6.58
N VAL A 108 -11.44 2.95 5.82
CA VAL A 108 -11.43 1.50 6.07
C VAL A 108 -10.37 1.21 7.15
N GLN A 109 -10.78 1.28 8.41
CA GLN A 109 -9.89 1.12 9.56
C GLN A 109 -9.34 -0.31 9.67
N HIS A 110 -8.01 -0.42 9.71
CA HIS A 110 -7.25 -1.65 9.96
C HIS A 110 -5.81 -1.31 10.35
N MET A 111 -4.99 -2.33 10.61
CA MET A 111 -3.55 -2.13 10.81
C MET A 111 -2.87 -1.93 9.46
N TYR A 112 -2.01 -0.92 9.31
CA TYR A 112 -1.43 -0.52 8.03
C TYR A 112 0.04 -0.93 7.88
N SER A 113 0.80 -0.95 8.98
CA SER A 113 2.24 -1.15 8.92
C SER A 113 2.76 -1.99 10.09
N TRP A 114 4.04 -2.35 10.02
CA TRP A 114 4.78 -2.94 11.13
C TRP A 114 5.53 -1.88 11.91
N GLN A 115 5.51 -2.00 13.23
CA GLN A 115 6.25 -1.18 14.17
C GLN A 115 6.97 -2.05 15.19
N PRO A 116 7.99 -1.53 15.92
CA PRO A 116 8.48 -2.19 17.12
C PRO A 116 7.34 -2.49 18.10
N ASP A 117 7.30 -3.72 18.64
CA ASP A 117 6.41 -4.09 19.74
C ASP A 117 6.92 -3.39 21.01
N TRP A 118 6.46 -2.17 21.23
CA TRP A 118 6.87 -1.35 22.38
C TRP A 118 6.62 -2.11 23.69
N GLY A 119 5.52 -2.86 23.76
CA GLY A 119 5.13 -3.77 24.84
C GLY A 119 6.16 -4.86 25.18
N ASN A 120 7.05 -5.16 24.25
CA ASN A 120 8.11 -6.15 24.37
C ASN A 120 9.49 -5.55 24.61
N MET A 121 9.71 -4.28 24.28
CA MET A 121 11.07 -3.69 24.32
C MET A 121 11.75 -3.79 25.70
N TRP A 122 10.96 -3.75 26.77
CA TRP A 122 11.42 -3.85 28.16
C TRP A 122 11.53 -5.28 28.71
N LYS A 123 11.23 -6.32 27.92
CA LYS A 123 11.24 -7.71 28.39
C LYS A 123 12.59 -8.38 28.12
N SER A 124 12.96 -9.34 28.97
CA SER A 124 14.14 -10.19 28.78
C SER A 124 13.92 -11.30 27.75
N LYS A 125 13.47 -10.91 26.55
CA LYS A 125 13.29 -11.78 25.38
C LYS A 125 13.63 -10.99 24.13
N ALA A 126 13.76 -11.65 22.98
CA ALA A 126 14.11 -10.97 21.74
C ALA A 126 13.10 -9.87 21.37
N CYS A 127 13.61 -8.72 20.90
CA CYS A 127 12.78 -7.66 20.34
C CYS A 127 11.94 -8.21 19.19
N ASP A 128 10.75 -7.65 19.05
CA ASP A 128 9.77 -8.07 18.07
C ASP A 128 9.04 -6.87 17.47
N CYS A 129 8.25 -7.10 16.44
CA CYS A 129 7.38 -6.12 15.84
C CYS A 129 5.92 -6.57 15.88
N GLU A 130 5.04 -5.58 15.94
CA GLU A 130 3.59 -5.76 15.90
C GLU A 130 2.96 -4.89 14.81
N PRO A 131 1.73 -5.20 14.36
CA PRO A 131 0.98 -4.33 13.45
C PRO A 131 0.61 -2.99 14.10
N ALA A 132 0.60 -1.92 13.32
CA ALA A 132 0.29 -0.55 13.73
C ALA A 132 -0.90 0.03 12.97
N PRO A 133 -1.73 0.89 13.59
CA PRO A 133 -2.87 1.53 12.94
C PRO A 133 -2.50 2.79 12.14
N TYR A 134 -1.22 3.00 11.85
CA TYR A 134 -0.71 4.18 11.14
C TYR A 134 0.26 3.79 10.03
N GLY A 135 0.48 4.70 9.09
CA GLY A 135 1.37 4.49 7.94
C GLY A 135 2.84 4.31 8.37
N GLY A 136 3.53 3.39 7.70
CA GLY A 136 4.93 3.06 7.99
C GLY A 136 5.62 2.45 6.77
N PRO A 137 6.96 2.29 6.83
CA PRO A 137 7.75 1.84 5.68
C PRO A 137 7.53 0.37 5.30
N LEU A 138 7.10 -0.44 6.26
CA LEU A 138 6.84 -1.86 6.07
C LEU A 138 5.35 -2.12 6.17
N PRO A 139 4.66 -2.50 5.09
CA PRO A 139 3.22 -2.66 5.09
C PRO A 139 2.81 -3.90 5.89
N TYR A 140 1.71 -3.78 6.63
CA TYR A 140 0.97 -4.90 7.18
C TYR A 140 -0.28 -5.12 6.35
N TYR A 141 -0.46 -6.35 5.88
CA TYR A 141 -1.60 -6.74 5.09
C TYR A 141 -2.61 -7.48 5.95
N ASP A 142 -3.64 -6.78 6.45
CA ASP A 142 -4.73 -7.38 7.22
C ASP A 142 -5.44 -8.50 6.42
N PRO A 143 -5.48 -9.75 6.93
CA PRO A 143 -6.12 -10.86 6.24
C PRO A 143 -7.63 -10.70 5.96
N LYS A 144 -8.29 -9.77 6.64
CA LYS A 144 -9.71 -9.45 6.41
C LYS A 144 -9.92 -8.50 5.21
N ILE A 145 -8.83 -7.95 4.65
CA ILE A 145 -8.88 -6.91 3.61
C ILE A 145 -8.05 -7.30 2.39
N TYR A 146 -6.86 -7.86 2.60
CA TYR A 146 -5.94 -8.19 1.53
C TYR A 146 -5.95 -9.68 1.19
N SER A 147 -5.61 -10.00 -0.05
CA SER A 147 -5.55 -11.38 -0.53
C SER A 147 -4.44 -12.19 0.15
N ASN A 148 -4.57 -13.51 0.11
CA ASN A 148 -3.58 -14.44 0.68
C ASN A 148 -2.16 -14.24 0.12
N THR A 149 -2.04 -13.75 -1.11
CA THR A 149 -0.75 -13.43 -1.72
C THR A 149 0.00 -12.37 -0.92
N PHE A 150 -0.70 -11.32 -0.46
CA PHE A 150 -0.08 -10.26 0.33
C PHE A 150 0.04 -10.61 1.80
N THR A 151 -0.93 -11.32 2.39
CA THR A 151 -0.85 -11.69 3.81
C THR A 151 0.33 -12.61 4.11
N LYS A 152 0.75 -13.45 3.14
CA LYS A 152 1.99 -14.27 3.25
C LYS A 152 3.26 -13.42 3.40
N GLU A 153 3.23 -12.16 2.98
CA GLU A 153 4.37 -11.25 3.10
C GLU A 153 4.49 -10.62 4.48
N ASN A 154 3.49 -10.80 5.35
CA ASN A 154 3.51 -10.27 6.70
C ASN A 154 4.66 -10.83 7.53
N ASP A 155 4.95 -12.13 7.42
CA ASP A 155 6.09 -12.73 8.14
C ASP A 155 7.41 -12.12 7.65
N ARG A 156 7.58 -11.97 6.33
CA ARG A 156 8.75 -11.30 5.75
C ARG A 156 8.89 -9.87 6.26
N ASN A 157 7.80 -9.10 6.26
CA ASN A 157 7.80 -7.71 6.69
C ASN A 157 8.04 -7.56 8.19
N ARG A 158 7.48 -8.45 9.02
CA ARG A 158 7.81 -8.53 10.45
C ARG A 158 9.30 -8.77 10.65
N LEU A 159 9.90 -9.73 9.94
CA LEU A 159 11.33 -10.02 10.04
C LEU A 159 12.21 -8.85 9.57
N ARG A 160 11.80 -8.11 8.53
CA ARG A 160 12.48 -6.87 8.12
C ARG A 160 12.38 -5.78 9.17
N CYS A 161 11.24 -5.68 9.86
CA CYS A 161 11.06 -4.76 10.97
C CYS A 161 12.00 -5.13 12.14
N VAL A 162 12.01 -6.40 12.53
CA VAL A 162 12.92 -6.91 13.57
C VAL A 162 14.38 -6.67 13.18
N TYR A 163 14.76 -6.97 11.92
CA TYR A 163 16.09 -6.66 11.39
C TYR A 163 16.44 -5.18 11.57
N SER A 164 15.52 -4.26 11.22
CA SER A 164 15.77 -2.82 11.36
C SER A 164 15.99 -2.36 12.80
N ILE A 165 15.35 -3.01 13.79
CA ILE A 165 15.54 -2.72 15.21
C ILE A 165 16.96 -3.09 15.66
N TYR A 166 17.46 -4.26 15.26
CA TYR A 166 18.81 -4.70 15.66
C TYR A 166 19.91 -4.01 14.86
N GLU A 167 19.67 -3.71 13.58
CA GLU A 167 20.64 -3.06 12.71
C GLU A 167 20.83 -1.57 13.05
N ASN A 168 19.74 -0.87 13.40
CA ASN A 168 19.78 0.55 13.74
C ASN A 168 18.75 0.89 14.85
N PRO A 169 19.02 0.51 16.10
CA PRO A 169 18.08 0.72 17.22
C PRO A 169 17.84 2.21 17.52
N GLU A 170 18.81 3.08 17.23
CA GLU A 170 18.70 4.53 17.44
C GLU A 170 17.59 5.17 16.60
N MET A 171 17.29 4.62 15.41
CA MET A 171 16.16 5.03 14.57
C MET A 171 14.84 5.02 15.36
N PHE A 172 14.71 4.09 16.30
CA PHE A 172 13.54 3.90 17.16
C PHE A 172 13.74 4.44 18.58
N ARG A 173 14.83 5.20 18.82
CA ARG A 173 15.23 5.69 20.15
C ARG A 173 15.46 4.56 21.16
N LEU A 174 15.91 3.40 20.69
CA LEU A 174 16.21 2.24 21.50
C LEU A 174 17.72 2.15 21.77
N ASN A 175 18.07 1.69 22.96
CA ASN A 175 19.44 1.31 23.34
C ASN A 175 19.38 0.23 24.44
N GLU A 176 20.52 -0.36 24.79
CA GLU A 176 20.57 -1.43 25.80
C GLU A 176 20.13 -1.00 27.21
N GLY A 177 20.11 0.31 27.51
CA GLY A 177 19.69 0.85 28.79
C GLY A 177 18.17 0.96 28.93
N ASN A 178 17.46 1.27 27.84
CA ASN A 178 15.99 1.40 27.84
C ASN A 178 15.26 0.21 27.20
N SER A 179 15.99 -0.68 26.49
CA SER A 179 15.44 -1.78 25.73
C SER A 179 16.20 -3.10 25.97
N PRO A 180 15.99 -3.76 27.13
CA PRO A 180 16.53 -5.08 27.46
C PRO A 180 16.41 -6.12 26.35
N CYS A 181 15.38 -6.05 25.51
CA CYS A 181 15.17 -7.02 24.43
C CYS A 181 16.34 -7.10 23.45
N LEU A 182 17.10 -6.01 23.27
CA LEU A 182 18.22 -5.93 22.33
C LEU A 182 19.36 -6.91 22.68
N LYS A 183 19.46 -7.29 23.96
CA LYS A 183 20.44 -8.27 24.44
C LYS A 183 20.11 -9.71 24.04
N HIS A 184 18.88 -9.96 23.61
CA HIS A 184 18.38 -11.28 23.28
C HIS A 184 18.20 -11.43 21.77
N LYS A 185 19.20 -11.96 21.06
CA LYS A 185 19.08 -12.12 19.61
C LYS A 185 18.02 -13.17 19.22
N PRO A 186 17.24 -12.95 18.15
CA PRO A 186 16.37 -13.98 17.60
C PRO A 186 17.17 -15.23 17.19
N ARG A 187 16.56 -16.40 17.31
CA ARG A 187 17.18 -17.68 16.92
C ARG A 187 17.29 -17.86 15.39
N ILE A 188 16.70 -16.94 14.63
CA ILE A 188 16.70 -16.92 13.17
C ILE A 188 17.71 -15.89 12.65
N ALA A 189 18.34 -16.18 11.52
CA ALA A 189 19.21 -15.23 10.85
C ALA A 189 18.37 -14.12 10.20
N LEU A 190 18.49 -12.90 10.72
CA LEU A 190 17.82 -11.73 10.18
C LEU A 190 18.57 -11.20 8.94
N THR A 191 17.83 -10.69 7.97
CA THR A 191 18.39 -10.06 6.76
C THR A 191 17.59 -8.81 6.38
N ARG A 192 18.18 -7.93 5.56
CA ARG A 192 17.50 -6.76 5.00
C ARG A 192 16.22 -7.11 4.20
N THR A 193 16.15 -8.31 3.63
CA THR A 193 15.01 -8.80 2.85
C THR A 193 14.02 -9.61 3.68
N GLY A 194 14.32 -9.91 4.95
CA GLY A 194 13.46 -10.65 5.88
C GLY A 194 13.69 -12.16 5.88
N PHE A 195 14.21 -12.73 4.80
CA PHE A 195 14.62 -14.14 4.72
C PHE A 195 16.07 -14.27 4.28
N LYS A 196 16.72 -15.37 4.67
CA LYS A 196 17.98 -15.77 4.06
C LYS A 196 17.64 -16.34 2.68
N ASN A 197 17.90 -15.57 1.63
CA ASN A 197 17.81 -16.12 0.28
C ASN A 197 18.98 -17.09 0.10
N ASP A 198 18.76 -18.38 0.29
CA ASP A 198 19.71 -19.42 -0.15
C ASP A 198 19.74 -19.57 -1.69
N LYS A 199 18.96 -18.72 -2.39
CA LYS A 199 18.92 -18.56 -3.84
C LYS A 199 18.83 -17.07 -4.20
N ALA A 200 19.92 -16.34 -4.02
CA ALA A 200 20.19 -15.19 -4.87
C ALA A 200 21.27 -15.63 -5.89
N PRO A 201 21.14 -15.32 -7.19
CA PRO A 201 22.28 -15.42 -8.10
C PRO A 201 23.43 -14.51 -7.65
#